data_AF-A0A7X0Y3G9-F1
#
_entry.id   AF-A0A7X0Y3G9-F1
#
_cell.length_a   1.000
_cell.length_b   1.000
_cell.length_c   1.000
_cell.angle_alpha   90.00
_cell.angle_beta   90.00
_cell.angle_gamma   90.00
#
_symmetry.space_group_name_H-M   'P 1'
#
loop_
_entity.id
_entity.type
_entity.pdbx_description
1 polymer ?
#
loop_
_entity_poly.entity_id
_entity_poly.type
_entity_poly.pdbx_seq_one_letter_code
_entity_poly.pdbx_strand_id
1 'polypeptide(L)'
;MKKWYVILIAAFSVVFVMCLFVFSDTPKAEDTTARLNVASLGSYELDTNHFHMENVEGKDVRLGKLRSYDALLITKDYIYQTDQKALKKKLNKVDIPLLFADFEEESSIAFLTTELPLSEAKMAGKGTIQMAFTLPNHELATFSIFDTSRESLDQLNKAIQLVQRVKNLEEWETRSVKTF
;
A
#
# COMPACT_ATOMS: atom_id res chain seq x y z
N MET A 1 26.55 -24.26 -1.44
CA MET A 1 26.38 -23.12 -0.50
C MET A 1 25.16 -22.28 -0.87
N LYS A 2 23.92 -22.81 -0.76
CA LYS A 2 22.69 -22.09 -1.14
C LYS A 2 21.47 -22.66 -0.41
N LYS A 3 21.36 -22.50 0.92
CA LYS A 3 20.11 -22.77 1.67
C LYS A 3 19.89 -21.87 2.90
N TRP A 4 20.85 -21.01 3.25
CA TRP A 4 20.81 -20.25 4.51
C TRP A 4 20.31 -18.80 4.34
N TYR A 5 20.23 -18.27 3.12
CA TYR A 5 19.81 -16.87 2.89
C TYR A 5 18.28 -16.68 2.94
N VAL A 6 17.49 -17.68 2.59
CA VAL A 6 16.01 -17.56 2.56
C VAL A 6 15.43 -17.51 3.99
N ILE A 7 16.11 -18.13 4.96
CA ILE A 7 15.65 -18.14 6.36
C ILE A 7 15.97 -16.80 7.05
N LEU A 8 17.02 -16.07 6.61
CA LEU A 8 17.41 -14.81 7.22
C LEU A 8 16.45 -13.65 6.88
N ILE A 9 15.85 -13.67 5.68
CA ILE A 9 14.93 -12.61 5.22
C ILE A 9 13.55 -12.79 5.86
N ALA A 10 13.06 -14.03 5.98
CA ALA A 10 11.79 -14.32 6.64
C ALA A 10 11.82 -14.04 8.16
N ALA A 11 12.98 -14.18 8.81
CA ALA A 11 13.13 -13.80 10.21
C ALA A 11 13.13 -12.28 10.41
N PHE A 12 13.66 -11.51 9.45
CA PHE A 12 13.68 -10.05 9.54
C PHE A 12 12.29 -9.41 9.34
N SER A 13 11.44 -9.97 8.47
CA SER A 13 10.08 -9.49 8.28
C SER A 13 9.18 -9.75 9.50
N VAL A 14 9.35 -10.87 10.20
CA VAL A 14 8.60 -11.16 11.44
C VAL A 14 9.09 -10.32 12.63
N VAL A 15 10.41 -10.10 12.73
CA VAL A 15 11.01 -9.28 13.80
C VAL A 15 10.63 -7.81 13.65
N PHE A 16 10.52 -7.28 12.44
CA PHE A 16 10.09 -5.89 12.23
C PHE A 16 8.62 -5.66 12.66
N VAL A 17 7.74 -6.62 12.38
CA VAL A 17 6.34 -6.58 12.85
C VAL A 17 6.25 -6.70 14.37
N MET A 18 7.04 -7.59 15.01
CA MET A 18 7.06 -7.69 16.48
C MET A 18 7.64 -6.42 17.16
N CYS A 19 8.70 -5.83 16.62
CA CYS A 19 9.25 -4.58 17.17
C CYS A 19 8.26 -3.42 17.05
N LEU A 20 7.43 -3.37 16.00
CA LEU A 20 6.35 -2.38 15.86
C LEU A 20 5.24 -2.55 16.91
N PHE A 21 4.94 -3.77 17.36
CA PHE A 21 4.02 -3.99 18.48
C PHE A 21 4.59 -3.46 19.80
N VAL A 22 5.90 -3.62 20.05
CA VAL A 22 6.55 -3.24 21.32
C VAL A 22 6.73 -1.73 21.46
N PHE A 23 6.77 -0.95 20.37
CA PHE A 23 6.80 0.52 20.42
C PHE A 23 5.42 1.19 20.41
N SER A 24 4.33 0.41 20.49
CA SER A 24 2.96 0.96 20.51
C SER A 24 2.46 1.40 21.90
N ASP A 25 3.30 1.32 22.95
CA ASP A 25 2.99 1.87 24.27
C ASP A 25 3.12 3.40 24.29
N THR A 26 2.15 4.07 23.67
CA THR A 26 1.61 5.35 24.15
C THR A 26 0.14 5.46 23.74
N PRO A 27 -0.82 5.52 24.70
CA PRO A 27 -2.23 5.62 24.39
C PRO A 27 -2.55 7.08 24.08
N LYS A 28 -2.44 7.49 22.81
CA LYS A 28 -3.25 8.60 22.33
C LYS A 28 -4.53 8.00 21.78
N ALA A 29 -5.64 8.34 22.44
CA ALA A 29 -7.01 7.97 22.09
C ALA A 29 -7.15 7.91 20.57
N GLU A 30 -7.09 6.70 20.05
CA GLU A 30 -7.20 6.42 18.64
C GLU A 30 -8.66 6.67 18.31
N ASP A 31 -8.92 7.66 17.46
CA ASP A 31 -10.21 7.88 16.85
C ASP A 31 -10.50 6.66 15.95
N THR A 32 -10.93 5.59 16.60
CA THR A 32 -11.23 4.26 16.06
C THR A 32 -12.44 4.27 15.13
N THR A 33 -12.97 5.46 14.80
CA THR A 33 -14.10 5.66 13.91
C THR A 33 -13.76 6.40 12.62
N ALA A 34 -12.52 6.87 12.45
CA ALA A 34 -12.11 7.56 11.24
C ALA A 34 -11.99 6.57 10.07
N ARG A 35 -12.93 6.63 9.13
CA ARG A 35 -12.87 5.90 7.85
C ARG A 35 -11.70 6.42 7.04
N LEU A 36 -10.92 5.50 6.46
CA LEU A 36 -9.84 5.88 5.55
C LEU A 36 -10.41 6.30 4.19
N ASN A 37 -9.94 7.42 3.65
CA ASN A 37 -10.30 7.91 2.34
C ASN A 37 -9.41 7.24 1.28
N VAL A 38 -9.99 6.33 0.50
CA VAL A 38 -9.29 5.55 -0.52
C VAL A 38 -9.77 5.98 -1.89
N ALA A 39 -8.86 6.44 -2.73
CA ALA A 39 -9.14 6.65 -4.14
C ALA A 39 -9.14 5.29 -4.85
N SER A 40 -10.06 5.06 -5.79
CA SER A 40 -10.06 3.84 -6.61
C SER A 40 -9.91 4.14 -8.11
N LEU A 41 -9.08 3.33 -8.76
CA LEU A 41 -8.99 3.21 -10.20
C LEU A 41 -9.56 1.85 -10.59
N GLY A 42 -10.76 1.88 -11.18
CA GLY A 42 -11.58 0.72 -11.48
C GLY A 42 -12.65 0.41 -10.43
N SER A 43 -13.39 -0.67 -10.65
CA SER A 43 -14.55 -1.03 -9.84
C SER A 43 -14.21 -2.02 -8.74
N TYR A 44 -14.06 -1.53 -7.52
CA TYR A 44 -13.89 -2.34 -6.31
C TYR A 44 -14.54 -1.66 -5.12
N GLU A 45 -15.20 -2.44 -4.26
CA GLU A 45 -15.88 -1.93 -3.07
C GLU A 45 -15.29 -2.61 -1.84
N LEU A 46 -14.69 -1.81 -0.97
CA LEU A 46 -14.29 -2.23 0.38
C LEU A 46 -15.42 -1.94 1.36
N ASP A 47 -15.38 -2.58 2.53
CA ASP A 47 -16.36 -2.34 3.59
C ASP A 47 -16.46 -0.85 3.95
N THR A 48 -17.62 -0.26 3.66
CA THR A 48 -17.91 1.16 3.89
C THR A 48 -17.86 1.58 5.36
N ASN A 49 -17.84 0.63 6.29
CA ASN A 49 -17.62 0.91 7.71
C ASN A 49 -16.19 1.37 8.00
N HIS A 50 -15.21 0.92 7.21
CA HIS A 50 -13.79 1.18 7.42
C HIS A 50 -13.19 2.10 6.36
N PHE A 51 -13.79 2.15 5.15
CA PHE A 51 -13.26 2.88 4.01
C PHE A 51 -14.32 3.79 3.37
N HIS A 52 -13.91 5.02 3.07
CA HIS A 52 -14.61 5.89 2.13
C HIS A 52 -13.94 5.78 0.76
N MET A 53 -14.62 5.16 -0.19
CA MET A 53 -14.09 4.91 -1.53
C MET A 53 -14.57 5.99 -2.51
N GLU A 54 -13.65 6.69 -3.17
CA GLU A 54 -13.97 7.58 -4.29
C GLU A 54 -13.40 7.01 -5.58
N ASN A 55 -14.27 6.69 -6.55
CA ASN A 55 -13.80 6.39 -7.90
C ASN A 55 -13.30 7.67 -8.57
N VAL A 56 -12.01 7.64 -8.95
CA VAL A 56 -11.30 8.77 -9.56
C VAL A 56 -10.97 8.52 -11.04
N GLU A 57 -11.45 7.42 -11.62
CA GLU A 57 -11.34 7.13 -13.04
C GLU A 57 -11.96 8.22 -13.91
N GLY A 58 -11.28 8.59 -15.01
CA GLY A 58 -11.76 9.62 -15.95
C GLY A 58 -11.74 11.07 -15.44
N LYS A 59 -11.57 11.29 -14.13
CA LYS A 59 -11.23 12.61 -13.59
C LYS A 59 -9.77 12.90 -13.94
N ASP A 60 -9.46 14.12 -14.36
CA ASP A 60 -8.08 14.57 -14.60
C ASP A 60 -7.36 14.73 -13.25
N VAL A 61 -7.09 13.58 -12.61
CA VAL A 61 -6.55 13.51 -11.26
C VAL A 61 -5.07 13.77 -11.37
N ARG A 62 -4.76 15.07 -11.34
CA ARG A 62 -3.40 15.55 -11.12
C ARG A 62 -2.87 14.85 -9.87
N LEU A 63 -1.66 14.32 -9.93
CA LEU A 63 -0.99 13.61 -8.84
C LEU A 63 -1.09 14.36 -7.48
N GLY A 64 -1.15 15.70 -7.50
CA GLY A 64 -1.36 16.51 -6.30
C GLY A 64 -2.70 16.32 -5.58
N LYS A 65 -3.76 15.87 -6.27
CA LYS A 65 -5.04 15.50 -5.63
C LYS A 65 -5.00 14.11 -4.98
N LEU A 66 -4.09 13.24 -5.39
CA LEU A 66 -3.96 11.92 -4.73
C LEU A 66 -3.43 12.06 -3.31
N ARG A 67 -2.71 13.14 -2.99
CA ARG A 67 -2.18 13.40 -1.64
C ARG A 67 -3.25 13.64 -0.57
N SER A 68 -4.51 13.91 -0.95
CA SER A 68 -5.60 14.04 0.01
C SER A 68 -6.23 12.70 0.41
N TYR A 69 -5.79 11.60 -0.20
CA TYR A 69 -6.25 10.25 0.10
C TYR A 69 -5.23 9.50 0.94
N ASP A 70 -5.72 8.57 1.76
CA ASP A 70 -4.89 7.72 2.61
C ASP A 70 -4.23 6.60 1.81
N ALA A 71 -4.88 6.11 0.75
CA ALA A 71 -4.36 5.09 -0.16
C ALA A 71 -5.00 5.19 -1.56
N LEU A 72 -4.35 4.58 -2.56
CA LEU A 72 -4.87 4.43 -3.92
C LEU A 72 -5.07 2.95 -4.22
N LEU A 73 -6.32 2.52 -4.40
CA LEU A 73 -6.68 1.18 -4.85
C LEU A 73 -6.75 1.10 -6.37
N ILE A 74 -6.15 0.05 -6.92
CA ILE A 74 -6.03 -0.19 -8.35
C ILE A 74 -6.50 -1.61 -8.61
N THR A 75 -7.51 -1.73 -9.44
CA THR A 75 -8.10 -3.03 -9.76
C THR A 75 -7.44 -3.66 -10.97
N LYS A 76 -7.50 -4.99 -11.00
CA LYS A 76 -7.01 -5.79 -12.12
C LYS A 76 -7.59 -5.34 -13.46
N ASP A 77 -8.91 -5.18 -13.54
CA ASP A 77 -9.63 -4.77 -14.76
C ASP A 77 -9.19 -3.38 -15.27
N TYR A 78 -8.96 -2.43 -14.36
CA TYR A 78 -8.46 -1.11 -14.75
C TYR A 78 -7.05 -1.19 -15.36
N ILE A 79 -6.17 -2.01 -14.80
CA ILE A 79 -4.80 -2.20 -15.33
C ILE A 79 -4.85 -2.86 -16.72
N TYR A 80 -5.78 -3.80 -16.96
CA TYR A 80 -5.96 -4.42 -18.28
C TYR A 80 -6.42 -3.44 -19.36
N GLN A 81 -7.26 -2.46 -19.00
CA GLN A 81 -7.86 -1.52 -19.94
C GLN A 81 -7.02 -0.26 -20.17
N THR A 82 -6.00 -0.03 -19.35
CA THR A 82 -5.15 1.16 -19.39
C THR A 82 -3.79 0.87 -20.03
N ASP A 83 -3.15 1.90 -20.59
CA ASP A 83 -1.72 1.84 -20.95
C ASP A 83 -0.86 1.60 -19.68
N GLN A 84 -0.36 0.37 -19.54
CA GLN A 84 0.42 -0.06 -18.39
C GLN A 84 1.72 0.74 -18.22
N LYS A 85 2.37 1.15 -19.31
CA LYS A 85 3.62 1.92 -19.25
C LYS A 85 3.35 3.34 -18.73
N ALA A 86 2.28 3.97 -19.22
CA ALA A 86 1.84 5.27 -18.74
C ALA A 86 1.37 5.19 -17.28
N LEU A 87 0.65 4.14 -16.90
CA LEU A 87 0.17 3.91 -15.54
C LEU A 87 1.35 3.75 -14.56
N LYS A 88 2.31 2.86 -14.84
CA LYS A 88 3.53 2.67 -14.01
C LYS A 88 4.26 4.00 -13.78
N LYS A 89 4.43 4.81 -14.83
CA LYS A 89 5.07 6.13 -14.73
C LYS A 89 4.31 7.12 -13.83
N LYS A 90 2.98 7.02 -13.75
CA LYS A 90 2.16 7.81 -12.82
C LYS A 90 2.31 7.28 -11.40
N LEU A 91 2.18 5.96 -11.20
CA LEU A 91 2.24 5.32 -9.89
C LEU A 91 3.59 5.49 -9.18
N ASN A 92 4.70 5.47 -9.92
CA ASN A 92 6.03 5.72 -9.36
C ASN A 92 6.23 7.15 -8.83
N LYS A 93 5.25 8.04 -9.00
CA LYS A 93 5.24 9.41 -8.46
C LYS A 93 4.20 9.60 -7.35
N VAL A 94 3.52 8.52 -6.96
CA VAL A 94 2.49 8.55 -5.93
C VAL A 94 3.15 8.25 -4.58
N ASP A 95 3.02 9.20 -3.66
CA ASP A 95 3.66 9.12 -2.34
C ASP A 95 2.78 8.47 -1.27
N ILE A 96 1.60 7.96 -1.64
CA ILE A 96 0.67 7.25 -0.74
C ILE A 96 0.73 5.73 -0.99
N PRO A 97 0.33 4.90 -0.02
CA PRO A 97 0.18 3.46 -0.21
C PRO A 97 -0.65 3.12 -1.45
N LEU A 98 -0.15 2.16 -2.25
CA LEU A 98 -0.84 1.61 -3.40
C LEU A 98 -1.45 0.26 -3.03
N LEU A 99 -2.74 0.08 -3.25
CA LEU A 99 -3.45 -1.18 -3.01
C LEU A 99 -3.75 -1.82 -4.38
N PHE A 100 -3.34 -3.07 -4.55
CA PHE A 100 -3.56 -3.84 -5.76
C PHE A 100 -4.55 -4.97 -5.45
N ALA A 101 -5.73 -4.90 -6.06
CA ALA A 101 -6.74 -5.94 -5.87
C ALA A 101 -6.49 -7.14 -6.80
N ASP A 102 -6.60 -8.33 -6.24
CA ASP A 102 -6.46 -9.67 -6.83
C ASP A 102 -5.03 -10.07 -7.25
N PHE A 103 -4.00 -9.46 -6.66
CA PHE A 103 -2.59 -9.77 -6.92
C PHE A 103 -2.02 -10.83 -5.96
N GLU A 104 -1.12 -11.68 -6.46
CA GLU A 104 -0.30 -12.54 -5.59
C GLU A 104 0.81 -11.74 -4.90
N GLU A 105 1.41 -12.34 -3.86
CA GLU A 105 2.60 -11.81 -3.20
C GLU A 105 3.71 -11.45 -4.22
N GLU A 106 4.45 -10.37 -3.94
CA GLU A 106 5.48 -9.77 -4.80
C GLU A 106 5.05 -9.27 -6.20
N SER A 107 3.82 -9.58 -6.65
CA SER A 107 3.37 -9.28 -8.02
C SER A 107 3.12 -7.77 -8.25
N SER A 108 2.66 -7.04 -7.24
CA SER A 108 2.57 -5.57 -7.29
C SER A 108 3.93 -4.89 -7.44
N ILE A 109 4.97 -5.35 -6.71
CA ILE A 109 6.34 -4.83 -6.87
C ILE A 109 6.86 -5.17 -8.25
N ALA A 110 6.69 -6.41 -8.69
CA ALA A 110 7.11 -6.82 -10.03
C ALA A 110 6.46 -5.93 -11.09
N PHE A 111 5.16 -5.63 -10.96
CA PHE A 111 4.47 -4.70 -11.85
C PHE A 111 5.07 -3.30 -11.83
N LEU A 112 5.37 -2.73 -10.66
CA LEU A 112 5.90 -1.37 -10.51
C LEU A 112 7.36 -1.21 -11.01
N THR A 113 8.16 -2.27 -10.86
CA THR A 113 9.63 -2.20 -11.04
C THR A 113 10.12 -2.76 -12.37
N THR A 114 9.32 -3.61 -13.03
CA THR A 114 9.72 -4.28 -14.27
C THR A 114 8.87 -3.86 -15.46
N GLU A 115 9.33 -4.18 -16.67
CA GLU A 115 8.53 -4.06 -17.88
C GLU A 115 7.60 -5.26 -18.12
N LEU A 116 7.44 -6.14 -17.12
CA LEU A 116 6.59 -7.33 -17.25
C LEU A 116 5.16 -6.93 -17.67
N PRO A 117 4.60 -7.59 -18.70
CA PRO A 117 3.21 -7.43 -19.08
C PRO A 117 2.30 -8.05 -18.01
N LEU A 118 1.10 -7.50 -17.83
CA LEU A 118 0.15 -7.97 -16.82
C LEU A 118 -0.20 -9.47 -16.91
N SER A 119 -0.16 -10.09 -18.10
CA SER A 119 -0.36 -11.54 -18.26
C SER A 119 0.70 -12.40 -17.58
N GLU A 120 1.87 -11.82 -17.28
CA GLU A 120 2.98 -12.50 -16.60
C GLU A 120 2.98 -12.21 -15.09
N ALA A 121 2.16 -11.25 -14.61
CA ALA A 121 1.94 -11.03 -13.19
C ALA A 121 0.99 -12.09 -12.63
N LYS A 122 1.36 -12.70 -11.51
CA LYS A 122 0.55 -13.72 -10.87
C LYS A 122 -0.58 -13.09 -10.04
N MET A 123 -1.72 -13.77 -9.99
CA MET A 123 -2.98 -13.24 -9.48
C MET A 123 -3.66 -14.28 -8.59
N ALA A 124 -4.01 -13.90 -7.36
CA ALA A 124 -4.52 -14.83 -6.36
C ALA A 124 -5.99 -15.24 -6.59
N GLY A 125 -6.69 -14.58 -7.52
CA GLY A 125 -8.14 -14.66 -7.65
C GLY A 125 -8.84 -13.63 -6.77
N LYS A 126 -10.17 -13.47 -6.96
CA LYS A 126 -10.96 -12.41 -6.31
C LYS A 126 -10.79 -12.39 -4.79
N GLY A 127 -10.60 -11.20 -4.21
CA GLY A 127 -10.69 -10.98 -2.76
C GLY A 127 -9.36 -10.98 -2.01
N THR A 128 -8.26 -10.66 -2.70
CA THR A 128 -6.96 -10.42 -2.05
C THR A 128 -6.51 -9.01 -2.39
N ILE A 129 -6.08 -8.24 -1.39
CA ILE A 129 -5.49 -6.91 -1.58
C ILE A 129 -4.02 -7.01 -1.23
N GLN A 130 -3.18 -6.60 -2.17
CA GLN A 130 -1.76 -6.42 -1.94
C GLN A 130 -1.44 -4.93 -1.82
N MET A 131 -1.05 -4.48 -0.64
CA MET A 131 -0.52 -3.15 -0.41
C MET A 131 0.96 -3.11 -0.80
N ALA A 132 1.34 -2.18 -1.67
CA ALA A 132 2.72 -1.81 -1.96
C ALA A 132 3.01 -0.39 -1.47
N PHE A 133 4.16 -0.20 -0.84
CA PHE A 133 4.58 1.12 -0.36
C PHE A 133 6.10 1.25 -0.35
N THR A 134 6.56 2.49 -0.46
CA THR A 134 7.98 2.83 -0.37
C THR A 134 8.37 3.07 1.09
N LEU A 135 9.37 2.34 1.55
CA LEU A 135 10.03 2.51 2.85
C LEU A 135 10.92 3.77 2.86
N PRO A 136 11.31 4.28 4.05
CA PRO A 136 12.19 5.46 4.18
C PRO A 136 13.52 5.33 3.41
N ASN A 137 14.04 4.11 3.28
CA ASN A 137 15.27 3.81 2.53
C ASN A 137 15.06 3.73 1.00
N HIS A 138 13.90 4.15 0.49
CA HIS A 138 13.47 4.04 -0.91
C HIS A 138 13.26 2.62 -1.44
N GLU A 139 13.31 1.59 -0.59
CA GLU A 139 12.94 0.23 -0.98
C GLU A 139 11.41 0.07 -1.05
N LEU A 140 10.94 -0.84 -1.90
CA LEU A 140 9.52 -1.20 -1.97
C LEU A 140 9.24 -2.39 -1.05
N ALA A 141 8.19 -2.27 -0.25
CA ALA A 141 7.67 -3.34 0.57
C ALA A 141 6.24 -3.72 0.13
N THR A 142 5.85 -4.97 0.37
CA THR A 142 4.45 -5.41 0.19
C THR A 142 3.87 -6.02 1.44
N PHE A 143 2.55 -5.92 1.56
CA PHE A 143 1.74 -6.60 2.54
C PHE A 143 0.48 -7.12 1.86
N SER A 144 0.20 -8.41 1.97
CA SER A 144 -0.99 -9.04 1.37
C SER A 144 -2.03 -9.35 2.42
N ILE A 145 -3.30 -9.12 2.09
CA ILE A 145 -4.42 -9.38 2.98
C ILE A 145 -5.62 -9.90 2.21
N PHE A 146 -6.32 -10.89 2.77
CA PHE A 146 -7.62 -11.31 2.24
C PHE A 146 -8.68 -10.26 2.61
N ASP A 147 -9.51 -9.83 1.68
CA ASP A 147 -10.54 -8.81 1.96
C ASP A 147 -11.85 -9.40 2.52
N THR A 148 -11.81 -10.69 2.86
CA THR A 148 -12.99 -11.53 3.11
C THR A 148 -13.51 -11.44 4.55
N SER A 149 -12.74 -10.85 5.47
CA SER A 149 -13.09 -10.77 6.89
C SER A 149 -12.87 -9.37 7.47
N ARG A 150 -13.68 -9.01 8.48
CA ARG A 150 -13.54 -7.75 9.22
C ARG A 150 -12.15 -7.60 9.84
N GLU A 151 -11.63 -8.67 10.45
CA GLU A 151 -10.28 -8.66 11.05
C GLU A 151 -9.22 -8.30 10.01
N SER A 152 -9.35 -8.85 8.80
CA SER A 152 -8.42 -8.57 7.71
C SER A 152 -8.53 -7.12 7.22
N LEU A 153 -9.74 -6.56 7.18
CA LEU A 153 -9.93 -5.15 6.85
C LEU A 153 -9.41 -4.21 7.95
N ASP A 154 -9.51 -4.59 9.23
CA ASP A 154 -8.91 -3.86 10.35
C ASP A 154 -7.38 -3.86 10.26
N GLN A 155 -6.77 -4.99 9.89
CA GLN A 155 -5.34 -5.10 9.66
C GLN A 155 -4.89 -4.22 8.48
N LEU A 156 -5.67 -4.19 7.39
CA LEU A 156 -5.40 -3.30 6.25
C LEU A 156 -5.46 -1.83 6.66
N ASN A 157 -6.47 -1.44 7.43
CA ASN A 157 -6.62 -0.08 7.93
C ASN A 157 -5.41 0.33 8.77
N LYS A 158 -5.02 -0.50 9.75
CA LYS A 158 -3.83 -0.27 10.58
C LYS A 158 -2.54 -0.15 9.74
N ALA A 159 -2.38 -1.02 8.75
CA ALA A 159 -1.20 -1.01 7.88
C ALA A 159 -1.08 0.32 7.10
N ILE A 160 -2.19 0.82 6.54
CA ILE A 160 -2.22 2.12 5.83
C ILE A 160 -1.86 3.26 6.78
N GLN A 161 -2.46 3.30 7.98
CA GLN A 161 -2.17 4.35 8.97
C GLN A 161 -0.70 4.34 9.40
N LEU A 162 -0.12 3.16 9.62
CA LEU A 162 1.29 3.02 10.03
C LEU A 162 2.25 3.57 8.97
N VAL A 163 2.01 3.27 7.69
CA VAL A 163 2.85 3.79 6.59
C VAL A 163 2.84 5.32 6.57
N GLN A 164 1.66 5.93 6.75
CA GLN A 164 1.54 7.39 6.82
C GLN A 164 2.29 7.97 8.01
N ARG A 165 2.19 7.35 9.20
CA ARG A 165 2.90 7.79 10.42
C ARG A 165 4.42 7.74 10.23
N VAL A 166 4.95 6.65 9.66
CA VAL A 166 6.40 6.48 9.43
C VAL A 166 6.93 7.55 8.46
N LYS A 167 6.23 7.82 7.36
CA LYS A 167 6.63 8.87 6.40
C LYS A 167 6.65 10.27 7.02
N ASN A 168 5.66 10.60 7.85
CA ASN A 168 5.58 11.90 8.48
C ASN A 168 6.69 12.15 9.52
N LEU A 169 7.18 11.10 10.20
CA LEU A 169 8.29 11.22 11.14
C LEU A 169 9.60 11.62 10.42
N GLU A 170 9.89 11.04 9.27
CA GLU A 170 11.07 11.38 8.48
C GLU A 170 11.04 12.82 7.95
N GLU A 171 9.88 13.27 7.44
CA GLU A 171 9.73 14.67 7.01
C GLU A 171 10.02 15.65 8.15
N TRP A 172 9.63 15.29 9.38
CA TRP A 172 9.88 16.10 10.57
C TRP A 172 11.37 16.10 10.96
N GLU A 173 12.03 14.94 10.96
CA GLU A 173 13.48 14.82 11.21
C GLU A 173 14.30 15.57 10.15
N THR A 174 13.93 15.46 8.87
CA THR A 174 14.64 16.11 7.77
C THR A 174 14.48 17.64 7.81
N ARG A 175 13.30 18.14 8.21
CA ARG A 175 13.07 19.58 8.41
C ARG A 175 13.79 20.11 9.64
N SER A 176 13.81 19.38 10.75
CA SER A 176 14.50 19.82 11.96
C SER A 176 16.01 19.90 11.75
N VAL A 177 16.62 18.97 11.01
CA VAL A 177 18.06 19.00 10.67
C VAL A 177 18.43 20.15 9.72
N LYS A 178 17.54 20.56 8.82
CA LYS A 178 17.78 21.71 7.91
C LYS A 178 17.61 23.09 8.55
N THR A 179 17.12 23.14 9.80
CA THR A 179 16.83 24.41 10.49
C THR A 179 17.89 24.77 11.54
N PHE A 180 19.04 24.07 11.56
CA PHE A 180 20.20 24.38 12.39
C PHE A 180 21.43 24.72 11.54
#